data_AF-A0A954BH38-F1
#
_entry.id   AF-A0A954BH38-F1
#
_cell.length_a   1.000
_cell.length_b   1.000
_cell.length_c   1.000
_cell.angle_alpha   90.00
_cell.angle_beta   90.00
_cell.angle_gamma   90.00
#
_symmetry.space_group_name_H-M   'P 1'
#
loop_
_entity.id
_entity.type
_entity.pdbx_description
1 polymer ?
#
loop_
_entity_poly.entity_id
_entity_poly.type
_entity_poly.pdbx_seq_one_letter_code
_entity_poly.pdbx_strand_id
1 'polypeptide(L)'
;MIRAPAAALALGLLCLPALAEEAPVCPPGAVQHLWDLRFALSTGQQVEPNLVYQTAVAGITQCPDNYTVQGQAADILTILGNALPAENLDAKFDIYSRAYEAAMKNDALYQDGAAPVVKKPDGSDEAVYSYNAATAALKKSLVPGLADLAVKGKVHAIFSGAPLTACPHPRKLDRVRDEAEGLSNIAKAHPKGPEFDLARARLEALLQACPAEAPVLTYHLGLAHDHRAEALMFNIVNQAYGTERMERAAQAAAQSDTAAKYFDTFISMEKTRGQDKYLTDFAVTLAVKAKARAVEARAVTP
;
A
#
# COMPACT_ATOMS: atom_id res chain seq x y z
N MET A 1 16.61 -81.69 -30.51
CA MET A 1 17.39 -80.92 -31.51
C MET A 1 16.38 -80.05 -32.24
N ILE A 2 16.33 -78.72 -32.20
CA ILE A 2 17.29 -77.63 -31.95
C ILE A 2 16.55 -76.49 -31.21
N ARG A 3 17.27 -75.76 -30.36
CA ARG A 3 16.86 -74.56 -29.59
C ARG A 3 16.92 -73.29 -30.46
N ALA A 4 16.19 -72.23 -30.06
CA ALA A 4 16.62 -70.81 -29.84
C ALA A 4 15.46 -69.80 -30.14
N PRO A 5 15.54 -68.50 -29.75
CA PRO A 5 14.93 -67.99 -28.51
C PRO A 5 14.14 -66.66 -28.67
N ALA A 6 13.65 -66.15 -27.54
CA ALA A 6 12.85 -64.95 -27.30
C ALA A 6 13.44 -63.61 -27.77
N ALA A 7 12.56 -62.65 -28.07
CA ALA A 7 12.86 -61.22 -28.13
C ALA A 7 11.89 -60.45 -27.20
N ALA A 8 12.44 -59.86 -26.14
CA ALA A 8 11.76 -58.92 -25.27
C ALA A 8 12.01 -57.50 -25.78
N LEU A 9 10.94 -56.73 -26.03
CA LEU A 9 11.01 -55.30 -26.36
C LEU A 9 10.90 -54.49 -25.07
N ALA A 10 11.97 -53.80 -24.68
CA ALA A 10 11.97 -52.80 -23.64
C ALA A 10 11.70 -51.42 -24.27
N LEU A 11 10.57 -50.79 -23.91
CA LEU A 11 10.32 -49.38 -24.22
C LEU A 11 11.03 -48.51 -23.17
N GLY A 12 12.07 -47.78 -23.60
CA GLY A 12 12.72 -46.75 -22.81
C GLY A 12 11.84 -45.49 -22.72
N LEU A 13 11.46 -45.12 -21.50
CA LEU A 13 11.01 -43.77 -21.17
C LEU A 13 12.20 -42.80 -21.35
N LEU A 14 12.12 -41.91 -22.32
CA LEU A 14 13.00 -40.76 -22.44
C LEU A 14 12.53 -39.68 -21.46
N CYS A 15 13.16 -39.61 -20.28
CA CYS A 15 13.13 -38.40 -19.45
C CYS A 15 13.98 -37.33 -20.15
N LEU A 16 13.33 -36.40 -20.85
CA LEU A 16 13.97 -35.15 -21.25
C LEU A 16 14.18 -34.28 -19.99
N PRO A 17 15.38 -33.76 -19.73
CA PRO A 17 15.57 -32.77 -18.67
C PRO A 17 14.87 -31.48 -19.11
N ALA A 18 14.00 -30.96 -18.24
CA ALA A 18 13.50 -29.60 -18.39
C ALA A 18 14.71 -28.66 -18.36
N LEU A 19 15.00 -28.01 -19.50
CA LEU A 19 15.94 -26.89 -19.55
C LEU A 19 15.33 -25.77 -18.70
N ALA A 20 15.89 -25.54 -17.52
CA ALA A 20 15.65 -24.33 -16.77
C ALA A 20 16.15 -23.16 -17.63
N GLU A 21 15.23 -22.32 -18.12
CA GLU A 21 15.58 -21.01 -18.66
C GLU A 21 16.37 -20.27 -17.57
N GLU A 22 17.61 -19.87 -17.88
CA GLU A 22 18.39 -19.01 -16.98
C GLU A 22 17.58 -17.75 -16.71
N ALA A 23 17.37 -17.44 -15.42
CA ALA A 23 16.65 -16.24 -15.03
C ALA A 23 17.34 -15.01 -15.66
N PRO A 24 16.58 -14.02 -16.16
CA PRO A 24 17.16 -12.85 -16.81
C PRO A 24 18.11 -12.14 -15.84
N VAL A 25 19.38 -12.05 -16.22
CA VAL A 25 20.39 -11.32 -15.45
C VAL A 25 20.14 -9.82 -15.64
N CYS A 26 19.97 -9.11 -14.53
CA CYS A 26 19.77 -7.66 -14.55
C CYS A 26 20.92 -6.94 -15.28
N PRO A 27 20.64 -6.11 -16.31
CA PRO A 27 21.70 -5.45 -17.07
C PRO A 27 22.64 -4.62 -16.19
N PRO A 28 23.96 -4.63 -16.46
CA PRO A 28 24.90 -3.75 -15.78
C PRO A 28 24.47 -2.29 -15.90
N GLY A 29 24.53 -1.55 -14.79
CA GLY A 29 24.17 -0.13 -14.77
C GLY A 29 22.67 0.17 -14.70
N ALA A 30 21.78 -0.83 -14.59
CA ALA A 30 20.33 -0.59 -14.49
C ALA A 30 19.95 0.36 -13.33
N VAL A 31 20.66 0.27 -12.20
CA VAL A 31 20.48 1.19 -11.05
C VAL A 31 20.84 2.63 -11.40
N GLN A 32 21.96 2.83 -12.10
CA GLN A 32 22.40 4.16 -12.57
C GLN A 32 21.40 4.72 -13.58
N HIS A 33 20.97 3.90 -14.54
CA HIS A 33 20.07 4.35 -15.60
C HIS A 33 18.70 4.83 -15.07
N LEU A 34 18.11 4.10 -14.12
CA LEU A 34 16.89 4.55 -13.46
C LEU A 34 17.13 5.77 -12.58
N TRP A 35 18.30 5.88 -11.94
CA TRP A 35 18.64 7.05 -11.16
C TRP A 35 18.77 8.29 -12.04
N ASP A 36 19.42 8.18 -13.21
CA ASP A 36 19.54 9.26 -14.20
C ASP A 36 18.16 9.71 -14.68
N LEU A 37 17.27 8.76 -14.97
CA LEU A 37 15.88 9.05 -15.36
C LEU A 37 15.12 9.79 -14.26
N ARG A 38 15.20 9.29 -13.01
CA ARG A 38 14.59 9.95 -11.85
C ARG A 38 15.14 11.36 -11.64
N PHE A 39 16.45 11.53 -11.78
CA PHE A 39 17.12 12.81 -11.66
C PHE A 39 16.62 13.80 -12.72
N ALA A 40 16.53 13.37 -13.99
CA ALA A 40 15.98 14.18 -15.08
C ALA A 40 14.54 14.63 -14.79
N LEU A 41 13.68 13.72 -14.31
CA LEU A 41 12.31 14.05 -13.90
C LEU A 41 12.28 15.06 -12.76
N SER A 42 13.13 14.89 -11.74
CA SER A 42 13.17 15.75 -10.56
C SER A 42 13.71 17.15 -10.83
N THR A 43 14.52 17.31 -11.88
CA THR A 43 15.11 18.59 -12.29
C THR A 43 14.29 19.33 -13.35
N GLY A 44 13.12 18.80 -13.71
CA GLY A 44 12.24 19.43 -14.70
C GLY A 44 12.73 19.30 -16.14
N GLN A 45 13.68 18.40 -16.40
CA GLN A 45 14.05 18.08 -17.78
C GLN A 45 12.85 17.44 -18.48
N GLN A 46 12.54 17.92 -19.69
CA GLN A 46 11.45 17.33 -20.47
C GLN A 46 11.87 15.93 -20.94
N VAL A 47 11.25 14.92 -20.35
CA VAL A 47 11.37 13.52 -20.76
C VAL A 47 10.03 13.06 -21.32
N GLU A 48 10.06 12.36 -22.46
CA GLU A 48 8.84 11.87 -23.10
C GLU A 48 8.15 10.82 -22.20
N PRO A 49 6.84 10.99 -21.87
CA PRO A 49 6.15 10.13 -20.91
C PRO A 49 6.16 8.63 -21.24
N ASN A 50 6.04 8.24 -22.51
CA ASN A 50 6.07 6.82 -22.88
C ASN A 50 7.46 6.22 -22.67
N LEU A 51 8.53 6.97 -22.92
CA LEU A 51 9.90 6.55 -22.65
C LEU A 51 10.13 6.37 -21.15
N VAL A 52 9.62 7.27 -20.31
CA VAL A 52 9.67 7.13 -18.85
C VAL A 52 9.02 5.82 -18.42
N TYR A 53 7.80 5.58 -18.90
CA TYR A 53 7.04 4.37 -18.62
C TYR A 53 7.78 3.11 -19.08
N GLN A 54 8.18 3.06 -20.35
CA GLN A 54 8.85 1.90 -20.94
C GLN A 54 10.16 1.58 -20.22
N THR A 55 10.93 2.61 -19.85
CA THR A 55 12.19 2.44 -19.13
C THR A 55 11.98 1.87 -17.74
N ALA A 56 11.02 2.40 -16.98
CA ALA A 56 10.70 1.89 -15.64
C ALA A 56 10.15 0.45 -15.69
N VAL A 57 9.26 0.15 -16.63
CA VAL A 57 8.68 -1.20 -16.80
C VAL A 57 9.73 -2.20 -17.30
N ALA A 58 10.64 -1.79 -18.18
CA ALA A 58 11.78 -2.60 -18.58
C ALA A 58 12.66 -2.93 -17.37
N GLY A 59 12.94 -1.95 -16.49
CA GLY A 59 13.64 -2.18 -15.23
C GLY A 59 12.95 -3.25 -14.35
N ILE A 60 11.63 -3.14 -14.17
CA ILE A 60 10.85 -4.13 -13.39
C ILE A 60 10.98 -5.54 -13.98
N THR A 61 10.93 -5.65 -15.30
CA THR A 61 10.85 -6.92 -16.03
C THR A 61 12.23 -7.58 -16.17
N GLN A 62 13.27 -6.80 -16.47
CA GLN A 62 14.63 -7.29 -16.71
C GLN A 62 15.43 -7.49 -15.42
N CYS A 63 15.03 -6.83 -14.33
CA CYS A 63 15.69 -6.94 -13.03
C CYS A 63 14.69 -7.37 -11.94
N PRO A 64 14.04 -8.53 -12.07
CA PRO A 64 12.98 -8.96 -11.15
C PRO A 64 13.49 -9.10 -9.71
N ASP A 65 14.75 -9.51 -9.51
CA ASP A 65 15.34 -9.77 -8.19
C ASP A 65 16.20 -8.61 -7.64
N ASN A 66 16.27 -7.48 -8.35
CA ASN A 66 17.05 -6.33 -7.90
C ASN A 66 16.17 -5.36 -7.09
N TYR A 67 16.28 -5.41 -5.75
CA TYR A 67 15.46 -4.59 -4.85
C TYR A 67 15.55 -3.09 -5.19
N THR A 68 16.73 -2.59 -5.58
CA THR A 68 16.94 -1.16 -5.86
C THR A 68 16.27 -0.73 -7.14
N VAL A 69 16.33 -1.56 -8.18
CA VAL A 69 15.62 -1.32 -9.44
C VAL A 69 14.11 -1.33 -9.22
N GLN A 70 13.57 -2.30 -8.47
CA GLN A 70 12.14 -2.36 -8.15
C GLN A 70 11.67 -1.09 -7.41
N GLY A 71 12.44 -0.62 -6.42
CA GLY A 71 12.07 0.57 -5.65
C GLY A 71 12.17 1.88 -6.46
N GLN A 72 13.21 2.02 -7.30
CA GLN A 72 13.32 3.19 -8.19
C GLN A 72 12.23 3.20 -9.26
N ALA A 73 11.92 2.05 -9.86
CA ALA A 73 10.85 1.95 -10.84
C ALA A 73 9.48 2.30 -10.22
N ALA A 74 9.21 1.87 -8.98
CA ALA A 74 8.01 2.25 -8.25
C ALA A 74 7.90 3.78 -8.07
N ASP A 75 8.99 4.44 -7.66
CA ASP A 75 9.03 5.91 -7.48
C ASP A 75 8.83 6.65 -8.81
N ILE A 76 9.54 6.25 -9.87
CA ILE A 76 9.45 6.85 -11.21
C ILE A 76 8.03 6.70 -11.78
N LEU A 77 7.44 5.51 -11.71
CA LEU A 77 6.06 5.29 -12.15
C LEU A 77 5.06 6.09 -11.31
N THR A 78 5.32 6.27 -10.02
CA THR A 78 4.49 7.14 -9.16
C THR A 78 4.55 8.60 -9.62
N ILE A 79 5.74 9.12 -9.89
CA ILE A 79 5.94 10.48 -10.43
C ILE A 79 5.18 10.63 -11.75
N LEU A 80 5.32 9.66 -12.67
CA LEU A 80 4.64 9.67 -13.95
C LEU A 80 3.11 9.64 -13.79
N GLY A 81 2.59 8.73 -12.97
CA GLY A 81 1.15 8.62 -12.73
C GLY A 81 0.55 9.89 -12.10
N ASN A 82 1.30 10.57 -11.23
CA ASN A 82 0.91 11.85 -10.65
C ASN A 82 0.92 13.00 -11.67
N ALA A 83 1.78 12.94 -12.69
CA ALA A 83 1.89 13.95 -13.73
C ALA A 83 0.82 13.81 -14.83
N LEU A 84 0.18 12.66 -14.96
CA LEU A 84 -0.87 12.45 -15.96
C LEU A 84 -2.15 13.25 -15.65
N PRO A 85 -2.84 13.75 -16.70
CA PRO A 85 -4.16 14.37 -16.55
C PRO A 85 -5.15 13.46 -15.81
N ALA A 86 -6.05 14.07 -15.03
CA ALA A 86 -6.97 13.35 -14.16
C ALA A 86 -7.98 12.46 -14.91
N GLU A 87 -8.25 12.79 -16.17
CA GLU A 87 -9.13 12.09 -17.10
C GLU A 87 -8.53 10.81 -17.70
N ASN A 88 -7.19 10.64 -17.63
CA ASN A 88 -6.50 9.48 -18.21
C ASN A 88 -6.53 8.26 -17.27
N LEU A 89 -7.74 7.82 -16.91
CA LEU A 89 -7.96 6.79 -15.88
C LEU A 89 -7.27 5.46 -16.20
N ASP A 90 -7.33 5.00 -17.45
CA ASP A 90 -6.72 3.72 -17.86
C ASP A 90 -5.19 3.72 -17.73
N ALA A 91 -4.55 4.80 -18.20
CA ALA A 91 -3.11 4.94 -18.10
C ALA A 91 -2.66 5.06 -16.63
N LYS A 92 -3.36 5.87 -15.82
CA LYS A 92 -3.07 5.99 -14.38
C LYS A 92 -3.25 4.66 -13.66
N PHE A 93 -4.29 3.90 -14.01
CA PHE A 93 -4.53 2.58 -13.44
C PHE A 93 -3.40 1.61 -13.74
N ASP A 94 -3.00 1.46 -15.00
CA ASP A 94 -1.88 0.56 -15.34
C ASP A 94 -0.57 1.01 -14.66
N ILE A 95 -0.26 2.31 -14.69
CA ILE A 95 0.96 2.87 -14.08
C ILE A 95 0.99 2.63 -12.57
N TYR A 96 -0.06 2.99 -11.84
CA TYR A 96 -0.08 2.79 -10.39
C TYR A 96 -0.14 1.33 -9.99
N SER A 97 -0.79 0.46 -10.78
CA SER A 97 -0.79 -0.98 -10.53
C SER A 97 0.63 -1.54 -10.62
N ARG A 98 1.36 -1.21 -11.69
CA ARG A 98 2.77 -1.62 -11.87
C ARG A 98 3.69 -1.04 -10.80
N ALA A 99 3.49 0.22 -10.43
CA ALA A 99 4.25 0.85 -9.36
C ALA A 99 4.00 0.17 -8.00
N TYR A 100 2.75 -0.21 -7.70
CA TYR A 100 2.41 -0.97 -6.50
C TYR A 100 3.07 -2.35 -6.49
N GLU A 101 3.00 -3.10 -7.59
CA GLU A 101 3.67 -4.39 -7.73
C GLU A 101 5.19 -4.27 -7.52
N ALA A 102 5.83 -3.26 -8.12
CA ALA A 102 7.25 -2.99 -7.93
C ALA A 102 7.59 -2.61 -6.49
N ALA A 103 6.74 -1.82 -5.81
CA ALA A 103 6.89 -1.51 -4.39
C ALA A 103 6.76 -2.77 -3.52
N MET A 104 5.85 -3.69 -3.84
CA MET A 104 5.72 -4.96 -3.11
C MET A 104 6.94 -5.86 -3.33
N LYS A 105 7.47 -5.94 -4.55
CA LYS A 105 8.72 -6.67 -4.84
C LYS A 105 9.91 -6.04 -4.12
N ASN A 106 10.02 -4.72 -4.11
CA ASN A 106 11.04 -4.00 -3.35
C ASN A 106 11.00 -4.35 -1.85
N ASP A 107 9.80 -4.55 -1.28
CA ASP A 107 9.65 -4.97 0.12
C ASP A 107 10.15 -6.39 0.33
N ALA A 108 9.67 -7.32 -0.50
CA ALA A 108 10.01 -8.74 -0.41
C ALA A 108 11.52 -9.00 -0.58
N LEU A 109 12.15 -8.25 -1.48
CA LEU A 109 13.57 -8.38 -1.82
C LEU A 109 14.49 -7.56 -0.91
N TYR A 110 13.95 -6.72 -0.03
CA TYR A 110 14.77 -5.87 0.83
C TYR A 110 15.72 -6.72 1.69
N GLN A 111 16.97 -6.27 1.76
CA GLN A 111 18.04 -6.83 2.57
C GLN A 111 18.79 -5.68 3.23
N ASP A 112 19.09 -5.81 4.52
CA ASP A 112 19.96 -4.88 5.21
C ASP A 112 21.36 -4.94 4.61
N GLY A 113 21.92 -3.79 4.24
CA GLY A 113 23.21 -3.72 3.59
C GLY A 113 23.56 -2.32 3.09
N ALA A 114 24.74 -2.20 2.49
CA ALA A 114 25.14 -0.96 1.85
C ALA A 114 24.23 -0.68 0.65
N ALA A 115 23.66 0.54 0.61
CA ALA A 115 22.91 0.99 -0.54
C ALA A 115 23.85 1.08 -1.78
N PRO A 116 23.38 0.70 -2.98
CA PRO A 116 24.14 0.87 -4.20
C PRO A 116 24.55 2.34 -4.38
N VAL A 117 25.77 2.54 -4.89
CA VAL A 117 26.29 3.87 -5.18
C VAL A 117 26.16 4.15 -6.68
N VAL A 118 25.67 5.34 -7.01
CA VAL A 118 25.57 5.88 -8.37
C VAL A 118 26.42 7.15 -8.48
N LYS A 119 26.74 7.53 -9.72
CA LYS A 119 27.46 8.76 -10.03
C LYS A 119 26.48 9.86 -10.38
N LYS A 120 26.61 11.01 -9.73
CA LYS A 120 25.92 12.24 -10.10
C LYS A 120 26.55 12.87 -11.36
N PRO A 121 25.87 13.83 -12.02
CA PRO A 121 26.43 14.58 -13.14
C PRO A 121 27.74 15.32 -12.82
N ASP A 122 27.96 15.70 -11.56
CA ASP A 122 29.20 16.35 -11.09
C ASP A 122 30.33 15.34 -10.79
N GLY A 123 30.09 14.05 -10.99
CA GLY A 123 31.04 12.96 -10.73
C GLY A 123 31.09 12.48 -9.28
N SER A 124 30.36 13.11 -8.36
CA SER A 124 30.28 12.69 -6.96
C SER A 124 29.41 11.44 -6.78
N ASP A 125 29.68 10.71 -5.70
CA ASP A 125 28.95 9.49 -5.35
C ASP A 125 27.66 9.81 -4.59
N GLU A 126 26.59 9.08 -4.90
CA GLU A 126 25.32 9.08 -4.17
C GLU A 126 24.89 7.66 -3.81
N ALA A 127 24.53 7.44 -2.55
CA ALA A 127 23.90 6.19 -2.12
C ALA A 127 22.40 6.20 -2.42
N VAL A 128 21.90 5.16 -3.08
CA VAL A 128 20.50 5.07 -3.53
C VAL A 128 19.62 4.33 -2.52
N TYR A 129 18.82 5.08 -1.75
CA TYR A 129 17.88 4.54 -0.76
C TYR A 129 16.48 4.30 -1.34
N SER A 130 16.38 3.29 -2.20
CA SER A 130 15.14 2.95 -2.93
C SER A 130 13.99 2.49 -2.02
N TYR A 131 14.29 1.86 -0.89
CA TYR A 131 13.26 1.37 0.04
C TYR A 131 12.41 2.51 0.61
N ASN A 132 13.04 3.58 1.09
CA ASN A 132 12.33 4.75 1.64
C ASN A 132 11.52 5.49 0.57
N ALA A 133 12.07 5.60 -0.65
CA ALA A 133 11.35 6.20 -1.76
C ALA A 133 10.08 5.41 -2.12
N ALA A 134 10.21 4.08 -2.28
CA ALA A 134 9.07 3.20 -2.56
C ALA A 134 8.03 3.21 -1.42
N THR A 135 8.47 3.23 -0.16
CA THR A 135 7.58 3.35 1.01
C THR A 135 6.84 4.69 1.00
N ALA A 136 7.53 5.80 0.73
CA ALA A 136 6.90 7.12 0.65
C ALA A 136 5.89 7.19 -0.51
N ALA A 137 6.22 6.62 -1.67
CA ALA A 137 5.33 6.51 -2.81
C ALA A 137 4.08 5.69 -2.48
N LEU A 138 4.24 4.54 -1.81
CA LEU A 138 3.14 3.68 -1.37
C LEU A 138 2.13 4.47 -0.54
N LYS A 139 2.61 5.11 0.53
CA LYS A 139 1.81 5.85 1.51
C LYS A 139 1.15 7.10 0.94
N LYS A 140 1.90 7.91 0.20
CA LYS A 140 1.48 9.27 -0.20
C LYS A 140 0.77 9.32 -1.54
N SER A 141 0.98 8.33 -2.41
CA SER A 141 0.51 8.43 -3.80
C SER A 141 -0.14 7.15 -4.31
N LEU A 142 0.49 5.98 -4.16
CA LEU A 142 -0.04 4.75 -4.77
C LEU A 142 -1.33 4.30 -4.11
N VAL A 143 -1.37 4.16 -2.79
CA VAL A 143 -2.58 3.73 -2.08
C VAL A 143 -3.72 4.76 -2.24
N PRO A 144 -3.50 6.08 -2.04
CA PRO A 144 -4.50 7.10 -2.33
C PRO A 144 -4.95 7.15 -3.79
N GLY A 145 -4.01 7.08 -4.73
CA GLY A 145 -4.30 7.13 -6.17
C GLY A 145 -5.10 5.93 -6.65
N LEU A 146 -4.77 4.72 -6.17
CA LEU A 146 -5.54 3.52 -6.47
C LEU A 146 -6.94 3.56 -5.83
N ALA A 147 -7.12 4.20 -4.68
CA ALA A 147 -8.44 4.41 -4.08
C ALA A 147 -9.29 5.39 -4.92
N ASP A 148 -8.70 6.52 -5.34
CA ASP A 148 -9.34 7.49 -6.24
C ASP A 148 -9.75 6.86 -7.59
N LEU A 149 -8.92 5.95 -8.12
CA LEU A 149 -9.25 5.19 -9.32
C LEU A 149 -10.38 4.17 -9.09
N ALA A 150 -10.39 3.50 -7.93
CA ALA A 150 -11.43 2.54 -7.59
C ALA A 150 -12.82 3.21 -7.51
N VAL A 151 -12.92 4.41 -6.92
CA VAL A 151 -14.19 5.16 -6.90
C VAL A 151 -14.65 5.64 -8.28
N LYS A 152 -13.72 5.71 -9.25
CA LYS A 152 -13.99 6.02 -10.67
C LYS A 152 -14.17 4.76 -11.54
N GLY A 153 -14.35 3.59 -10.92
CA GLY A 153 -14.64 2.33 -11.59
C GLY A 153 -13.40 1.55 -12.08
N LYS A 154 -12.18 1.98 -11.74
CA LYS A 154 -10.92 1.26 -12.01
C LYS A 154 -10.41 0.61 -10.73
N VAL A 155 -11.01 -0.51 -10.36
CA VAL A 155 -10.76 -1.17 -9.06
C VAL A 155 -9.50 -2.03 -9.11
N HIS A 156 -8.50 -1.67 -8.31
CA HIS A 156 -7.29 -2.47 -8.12
C HIS A 156 -7.55 -3.62 -7.14
N ALA A 157 -6.80 -4.73 -7.26
CA ALA A 157 -7.00 -5.93 -6.45
C ALA A 157 -6.92 -5.66 -4.93
N ILE A 158 -6.10 -4.69 -4.50
CA ILE A 158 -5.99 -4.30 -3.09
C ILE A 158 -7.29 -3.73 -2.51
N PHE A 159 -8.19 -3.25 -3.37
CA PHE A 159 -9.50 -2.69 -3.01
C PHE A 159 -10.67 -3.57 -3.45
N SER A 160 -10.41 -4.81 -3.86
CA SER A 160 -11.45 -5.76 -4.30
C SER A 160 -12.35 -6.25 -3.17
N GLY A 161 -11.96 -6.06 -1.90
CA GLY A 161 -12.63 -6.63 -0.73
C GLY A 161 -12.38 -8.12 -0.53
N ALA A 162 -11.58 -8.77 -1.38
CA ALA A 162 -11.18 -10.15 -1.19
C ALA A 162 -10.32 -10.30 0.07
N PRO A 163 -10.54 -11.33 0.91
CA PRO A 163 -9.67 -11.63 2.03
C PRO A 163 -8.22 -11.87 1.59
N LEU A 164 -7.28 -11.37 2.38
CA LEU A 164 -5.85 -11.62 2.15
C LEU A 164 -5.46 -12.96 2.75
N THR A 165 -4.79 -13.81 1.97
CA THR A 165 -4.33 -15.14 2.42
C THR A 165 -3.08 -15.07 3.31
N ALA A 166 -2.31 -13.99 3.22
CA ALA A 166 -1.13 -13.71 4.02
C ALA A 166 -0.88 -12.20 4.06
N CYS A 167 -0.06 -11.74 5.01
CA CYS A 167 0.36 -10.34 5.06
C CYS A 167 1.11 -9.98 3.76
N PRO A 168 0.69 -8.94 3.01
CA PRO A 168 1.30 -8.59 1.72
C PRO A 168 2.71 -7.98 1.89
N HIS A 169 3.07 -7.62 3.11
CA HIS A 169 4.38 -7.08 3.48
C HIS A 169 5.13 -8.12 4.32
N PRO A 170 5.93 -9.01 3.69
CA PRO A 170 6.56 -10.13 4.38
C PRO A 170 7.67 -9.70 5.34
N ARG A 171 8.17 -8.47 5.23
CA ARG A 171 9.20 -7.92 6.12
C ARG A 171 8.56 -7.12 7.25
N LYS A 172 9.14 -7.24 8.45
CA LYS A 172 8.75 -6.48 9.66
C LYS A 172 9.29 -5.04 9.66
N LEU A 173 9.43 -4.45 8.49
CA LEU A 173 9.77 -3.05 8.35
C LEU A 173 8.45 -2.26 8.28
N ASP A 174 8.51 -0.95 8.52
CA ASP A 174 7.34 -0.07 8.71
C ASP A 174 6.33 -0.01 7.54
N ARG A 175 6.43 -0.84 6.49
CA ARG A 175 5.61 -0.75 5.28
C ARG A 175 4.12 -1.05 5.51
N VAL A 176 3.78 -2.02 6.37
CA VAL A 176 2.37 -2.22 6.79
C VAL A 176 1.83 -0.98 7.50
N ARG A 177 2.64 -0.39 8.38
CA ARG A 177 2.32 0.84 9.12
C ARG A 177 2.13 2.03 8.16
N ASP A 178 3.01 2.18 7.17
CA ASP A 178 2.93 3.25 6.19
C ASP A 178 1.73 3.10 5.24
N GLU A 179 1.39 1.87 4.83
CA GLU A 179 0.14 1.59 4.10
C GLU A 179 -1.08 1.92 4.98
N ALA A 180 -1.08 1.50 6.25
CA ALA A 180 -2.15 1.80 7.20
C ALA A 180 -2.32 3.32 7.43
N GLU A 181 -1.23 4.06 7.52
CA GLU A 181 -1.26 5.52 7.60
C GLU A 181 -1.85 6.14 6.34
N GLY A 182 -1.42 5.70 5.16
CA GLY A 182 -2.00 6.11 3.87
C GLY A 182 -3.51 5.89 3.82
N LEU A 183 -3.99 4.72 4.27
CA LEU A 183 -5.41 4.39 4.35
C LEU A 183 -6.17 5.29 5.33
N SER A 184 -5.62 5.53 6.52
CA SER A 184 -6.24 6.46 7.47
C SER A 184 -6.28 7.91 6.97
N ASN A 185 -5.28 8.33 6.18
CA ASN A 185 -5.27 9.64 5.55
C ASN A 185 -6.31 9.76 4.44
N ILE A 186 -6.56 8.69 3.67
CA ILE A 186 -7.70 8.64 2.72
C ILE A 186 -9.02 8.83 3.49
N ALA A 187 -9.22 8.07 4.57
CA ALA A 187 -10.42 8.19 5.40
C ALA A 187 -10.58 9.60 6.02
N LYS A 188 -9.47 10.27 6.35
CA LYS A 188 -9.47 11.66 6.83
C LYS A 188 -9.85 12.67 5.74
N ALA A 189 -9.33 12.50 4.53
CA ALA A 189 -9.56 13.42 3.41
C ALA A 189 -10.96 13.25 2.81
N HIS A 190 -11.47 12.01 2.79
CA HIS A 190 -12.75 11.65 2.20
C HIS A 190 -13.66 10.94 3.22
N PRO A 191 -13.91 11.55 4.39
CA PRO A 191 -14.60 10.86 5.46
C PRO A 191 -16.03 10.51 5.06
N LYS A 192 -16.67 11.25 4.14
CA LYS A 192 -18.06 11.03 3.72
C LYS A 192 -18.21 10.16 2.46
N GLY A 193 -17.12 9.98 1.70
CA GLY A 193 -17.15 9.35 0.37
C GLY A 193 -16.94 7.84 0.40
N PRO A 194 -17.11 7.17 -0.76
CA PRO A 194 -16.83 5.74 -0.91
C PRO A 194 -15.37 5.36 -0.61
N GLU A 195 -14.43 6.31 -0.69
CA GLU A 195 -13.02 6.13 -0.34
C GLU A 195 -12.84 5.72 1.12
N PHE A 196 -13.71 6.20 2.03
CA PHE A 196 -13.71 5.76 3.43
C PHE A 196 -13.96 4.25 3.54
N ASP A 197 -14.96 3.73 2.83
CA ASP A 197 -15.31 2.31 2.89
C ASP A 197 -14.21 1.44 2.27
N LEU A 198 -13.56 1.91 1.20
CA LEU A 198 -12.39 1.25 0.62
C LEU A 198 -11.22 1.19 1.61
N ALA A 199 -10.91 2.32 2.24
CA ALA A 199 -9.83 2.41 3.22
C ALA A 199 -10.09 1.52 4.45
N ARG A 200 -11.31 1.55 5.00
CA ARG A 200 -11.73 0.70 6.11
C ARG A 200 -11.61 -0.78 5.74
N ALA A 201 -12.18 -1.19 4.61
CA ALA A 201 -12.16 -2.60 4.20
C ALA A 201 -10.73 -3.12 4.02
N ARG A 202 -9.84 -2.31 3.45
CA ARG A 202 -8.42 -2.68 3.31
C ARG A 202 -7.71 -2.76 4.66
N LEU A 203 -7.94 -1.82 5.57
CA LEU A 203 -7.39 -1.87 6.92
C LEU A 203 -7.86 -3.12 7.69
N GLU A 204 -9.14 -3.50 7.57
CA GLU A 204 -9.70 -4.71 8.16
C GLU A 204 -9.05 -5.98 7.58
N ALA A 205 -8.87 -6.04 6.26
CA ALA A 205 -8.20 -7.16 5.60
C ALA A 205 -6.72 -7.27 6.03
N LEU A 206 -6.01 -6.15 6.15
CA LEU A 206 -4.64 -6.13 6.67
C LEU A 206 -4.59 -6.58 8.13
N LEU A 207 -5.51 -6.12 8.99
CA LEU A 207 -5.57 -6.52 10.40
C LEU A 207 -5.71 -8.04 10.55
N GLN A 208 -6.49 -8.67 9.69
CA GLN A 208 -6.66 -10.13 9.68
C GLN A 208 -5.40 -10.86 9.19
N ALA A 209 -4.73 -10.33 8.16
CA ALA A 209 -3.61 -11.01 7.51
C ALA A 209 -2.24 -10.72 8.13
N CYS A 210 -2.08 -9.63 8.88
CA CYS A 210 -0.82 -9.14 9.45
C CYS A 210 -0.87 -9.11 11.00
N PRO A 211 -0.93 -10.27 11.70
CA PRO A 211 -1.10 -10.31 13.15
C PRO A 211 0.05 -9.67 13.93
N ALA A 212 1.26 -9.65 13.38
CA ALA A 212 2.41 -8.98 14.01
C ALA A 212 2.20 -7.46 14.16
N GLU A 213 1.45 -6.87 13.22
CA GLU A 213 1.16 -5.44 13.09
C GLU A 213 -0.25 -5.10 13.59
N ALA A 214 -0.91 -6.02 14.30
CA ALA A 214 -2.26 -5.82 14.80
C ALA A 214 -2.44 -4.51 15.62
N PRO A 215 -1.52 -4.10 16.51
CA PRO A 215 -1.69 -2.85 17.25
C PRO A 215 -1.77 -1.62 16.33
N VAL A 216 -0.81 -1.46 15.42
CA VAL A 216 -0.77 -0.29 14.53
C VAL A 216 -1.97 -0.27 13.58
N LEU A 217 -2.38 -1.43 13.04
CA LEU A 217 -3.57 -1.53 12.20
C LEU A 217 -4.86 -1.20 12.97
N THR A 218 -4.97 -1.66 14.22
CA THR A 218 -6.07 -1.32 15.13
C THR A 218 -6.14 0.18 15.39
N TYR A 219 -4.98 0.82 15.61
CA TYR A 219 -4.89 2.26 15.81
C TYR A 219 -5.38 3.05 14.58
N HIS A 220 -4.94 2.68 13.37
CA HIS A 220 -5.37 3.35 12.13
C HIS A 220 -6.84 3.10 11.78
N LEU A 221 -7.42 1.94 12.13
CA LEU A 221 -8.87 1.73 12.09
C LEU A 221 -9.61 2.69 13.02
N GLY A 222 -9.12 2.87 14.25
CA GLY A 222 -9.64 3.86 15.18
C GLY A 222 -9.65 5.26 14.59
N LEU A 223 -8.53 5.70 14.00
CA LEU A 223 -8.42 7.01 13.33
C LEU A 223 -9.42 7.16 12.17
N ALA A 224 -9.57 6.15 11.31
CA ALA A 224 -10.51 6.21 10.19
C ALA A 224 -11.95 6.44 10.68
N HIS A 225 -12.41 5.67 11.68
CA HIS A 225 -13.74 5.81 12.25
C HIS A 225 -13.92 7.15 12.99
N ASP A 226 -12.89 7.64 13.69
CA ASP A 226 -12.91 8.93 14.37
C ASP A 226 -13.12 10.08 13.37
N HIS A 227 -12.40 10.09 12.26
CA HIS A 227 -12.56 11.08 11.19
C HIS A 227 -13.95 11.05 10.55
N ARG A 228 -14.51 9.85 10.31
CA ARG A 228 -15.91 9.71 9.84
C ARG A 228 -16.88 10.33 10.84
N ALA A 229 -16.71 10.05 12.12
CA ALA A 229 -17.58 10.56 13.18
C ALA A 229 -17.52 12.09 13.29
N GLU A 230 -16.32 12.68 13.25
CA GLU A 230 -16.13 14.13 13.25
C GLU A 230 -16.82 14.82 12.07
N ALA A 231 -16.68 14.24 10.88
CA ALA A 231 -17.27 14.80 9.67
C ALA A 231 -18.80 14.74 9.69
N LEU A 232 -19.39 13.70 10.30
CA LEU A 232 -20.82 13.58 10.52
C LEU A 232 -21.32 14.58 11.58
N MET A 233 -20.60 14.73 12.69
CA MET A 233 -20.93 15.72 13.74
C MET A 233 -20.93 17.15 13.22
N PHE A 234 -19.90 17.53 12.45
CA PHE A 234 -19.85 18.84 11.81
C PHE A 234 -21.09 19.13 10.96
N ASN A 235 -21.60 18.12 10.25
CA ASN A 235 -22.80 18.23 9.44
C ASN A 235 -24.09 18.35 10.26
N ILE A 236 -24.18 17.67 11.40
CA ILE A 236 -25.34 17.76 12.31
C ILE A 236 -25.49 19.18 12.83
N VAL A 237 -24.38 19.81 13.23
CA VAL A 237 -24.38 21.15 13.80
C VAL A 237 -24.71 22.22 12.75
N ASN A 238 -24.20 22.07 11.53
CA ASN A 238 -24.21 23.15 10.54
C ASN A 238 -25.19 22.98 9.37
N GLN A 239 -25.67 21.75 9.10
CA GLN A 239 -26.26 21.45 7.78
C GLN A 239 -27.47 20.50 7.80
N ALA A 240 -27.82 19.88 8.92
CA ALA A 240 -28.89 18.88 8.98
C ALA A 240 -30.06 19.33 9.85
N TYR A 241 -31.28 19.10 9.36
CA TYR A 241 -32.54 19.41 10.07
C TYR A 241 -33.48 18.20 10.06
N GLY A 242 -34.45 18.17 10.97
CA GLY A 242 -35.48 17.12 11.00
C GLY A 242 -34.93 15.69 11.12
N THR A 243 -35.48 14.77 10.33
CA THR A 243 -35.14 13.33 10.35
C THR A 243 -33.72 13.04 9.90
N GLU A 244 -33.21 13.76 8.91
CA GLU A 244 -31.83 13.64 8.44
C GLU A 244 -30.82 13.94 9.55
N ARG A 245 -31.13 14.90 10.42
CA ARG A 245 -30.29 15.23 11.58
C ARG A 245 -30.18 14.04 12.54
N MET A 246 -31.30 13.36 12.81
CA MET A 246 -31.34 12.20 13.71
C MET A 246 -30.59 11.00 13.12
N GLU A 247 -30.77 10.73 11.83
CA GLU A 247 -30.05 9.65 11.14
C GLU A 247 -28.53 9.88 11.15
N ARG A 248 -28.09 11.09 10.82
CA ARG A 248 -26.67 11.46 10.88
C ARG A 248 -26.12 11.38 12.31
N ALA A 249 -26.92 11.74 13.32
CA ALA A 249 -26.55 11.62 14.73
C ALA A 249 -26.37 10.16 15.16
N ALA A 250 -27.29 9.27 14.76
CA ALA A 250 -27.14 7.85 14.99
C ALA A 250 -25.88 7.28 14.31
N GLN A 251 -25.60 7.69 13.07
CA GLN A 251 -24.36 7.30 12.38
C GLN A 251 -23.11 7.84 13.09
N ALA A 252 -23.11 9.12 13.50
CA ALA A 252 -21.98 9.73 14.20
C ALA A 252 -21.69 9.02 15.53
N ALA A 253 -22.74 8.65 16.27
CA ALA A 253 -22.63 7.87 17.50
C ALA A 253 -22.00 6.50 17.23
N ALA A 254 -22.50 5.75 16.25
CA ALA A 254 -21.98 4.42 15.90
C ALA A 254 -20.50 4.45 15.47
N GLN A 255 -20.11 5.46 14.68
CA GLN A 255 -18.72 5.63 14.25
C GLN A 255 -17.82 6.01 15.44
N SER A 256 -18.31 6.87 16.35
CA SER A 256 -17.59 7.25 17.57
C SER A 256 -17.39 6.07 18.53
N ASP A 257 -18.42 5.24 18.73
CA ASP A 257 -18.31 4.01 19.53
C ASP A 257 -17.30 3.03 18.93
N THR A 258 -17.33 2.89 17.61
CA THR A 258 -16.41 2.00 16.88
C THR A 258 -14.97 2.49 17.01
N ALA A 259 -14.73 3.80 16.84
CA ALA A 259 -13.42 4.40 17.05
C ALA A 259 -12.91 4.19 18.48
N ALA A 260 -13.76 4.45 19.49
CA ALA A 260 -13.43 4.24 20.89
C ALA A 260 -13.04 2.78 21.19
N LYS A 261 -13.78 1.81 20.64
CA LYS A 261 -13.48 0.38 20.78
C LYS A 261 -12.11 0.03 20.19
N TYR A 262 -11.77 0.56 19.02
CA TYR A 262 -10.46 0.34 18.41
C TYR A 262 -9.34 0.97 19.25
N PHE A 263 -9.49 2.20 19.72
CA PHE A 263 -8.48 2.82 20.59
C PHE A 263 -8.31 2.07 21.91
N ASP A 264 -9.40 1.65 22.58
CA ASP A 264 -9.33 0.83 23.79
C ASP A 264 -8.61 -0.51 23.54
N THR A 265 -8.86 -1.14 22.39
CA THR A 265 -8.20 -2.38 21.97
C THR A 265 -6.70 -2.16 21.76
N PHE A 266 -6.33 -1.10 21.05
CA PHE A 266 -4.92 -0.72 20.85
C PHE A 266 -4.20 -0.46 22.18
N ILE A 267 -4.80 0.32 23.08
CA ILE A 267 -4.26 0.59 24.41
C ILE A 267 -4.04 -0.71 25.19
N SER A 268 -4.99 -1.65 25.10
CA SER A 268 -4.85 -2.96 25.75
C SER A 268 -3.68 -3.76 25.18
N MET A 269 -3.50 -3.77 23.85
CA MET A 269 -2.39 -4.47 23.19
C MET A 269 -1.04 -3.86 23.57
N GLU A 270 -0.92 -2.53 23.56
CA GLU A 270 0.33 -1.83 23.89
C GLU A 270 0.72 -1.98 25.36
N LYS A 271 -0.25 -2.02 26.29
CA LYS A 271 0.03 -2.33 27.71
C LYS A 271 0.69 -3.70 27.88
N THR A 272 0.33 -4.68 27.04
CA THR A 272 0.94 -6.01 27.07
C THR A 272 2.33 -6.02 26.42
N ARG A 273 2.55 -5.21 25.37
CA ARG A 273 3.82 -5.18 24.62
C ARG A 273 4.87 -4.27 25.26
N GLY A 274 4.47 -3.20 25.95
CA GLY A 274 5.36 -2.21 26.55
C GLY A 274 6.17 -1.39 25.53
N GLN A 275 5.70 -1.26 24.29
CA GLN A 275 6.53 -0.76 23.17
C GLN A 275 6.37 0.73 22.87
N ASP A 276 5.18 1.33 22.98
CA ASP A 276 5.00 2.76 22.63
C ASP A 276 4.12 3.55 23.62
N LYS A 277 4.77 4.19 24.60
CA LYS A 277 4.08 5.03 25.59
C LYS A 277 3.41 6.26 24.95
N TYR A 278 4.04 6.87 23.96
CA TYR A 278 3.53 8.11 23.36
C TYR A 278 2.25 7.87 22.56
N LEU A 279 2.27 6.85 21.67
CA LEU A 279 1.07 6.48 20.93
C LEU A 279 -0.04 5.99 21.86
N THR A 280 0.30 5.29 22.96
CA THR A 280 -0.69 4.87 23.95
C THR A 280 -1.37 6.05 24.64
N ASP A 281 -0.61 7.04 25.12
CA ASP A 281 -1.17 8.23 25.78
C ASP A 281 -2.04 9.06 24.81
N PHE A 282 -1.60 9.15 23.55
CA PHE A 282 -2.39 9.79 22.50
C PHE A 282 -3.69 9.03 22.22
N ALA A 283 -3.63 7.70 22.10
CA ALA A 283 -4.81 6.86 21.91
C ALA A 283 -5.79 6.93 23.08
N VAL A 284 -5.33 7.06 24.33
CA VAL A 284 -6.19 7.31 25.50
C VAL A 284 -6.99 8.60 25.30
N THR A 285 -6.31 9.66 24.86
CA THR A 285 -6.95 10.95 24.58
C THR A 285 -8.00 10.82 23.47
N LEU A 286 -7.69 10.09 22.40
CA LEU A 286 -8.63 9.83 21.30
C LEU A 286 -9.83 8.99 21.75
N ALA A 287 -9.61 7.95 22.56
CA ALA A 287 -10.68 7.11 23.10
C ALA A 287 -11.68 7.93 23.95
N VAL A 288 -11.17 8.82 24.80
CA VAL A 288 -12.01 9.72 25.61
C VAL A 288 -12.81 10.67 24.72
N LYS A 289 -12.17 11.30 23.73
CA LYS A 289 -12.84 12.19 22.78
C LYS A 289 -13.93 11.46 21.98
N ALA A 290 -13.64 10.26 21.48
CA ALA A 290 -14.60 9.45 20.75
C ALA A 290 -15.82 9.08 21.63
N LYS A 291 -15.60 8.66 22.88
CA LYS A 291 -16.69 8.38 23.84
C LYS A 291 -17.54 9.62 24.12
N ALA A 292 -16.92 10.78 24.34
CA ALA A 292 -17.63 12.03 24.54
C ALA A 292 -18.49 12.41 23.32
N ARG A 293 -17.93 12.26 22.11
CA ARG A 293 -18.64 12.52 20.85
C ARG A 293 -19.84 11.57 20.66
N ALA A 294 -19.70 10.30 21.05
CA ALA A 294 -20.81 9.35 21.02
C ALA A 294 -21.98 9.79 21.93
N VAL A 295 -21.67 10.28 23.13
CA VAL A 295 -22.67 10.82 24.07
C VAL A 295 -23.36 12.05 23.49
N GLU A 296 -22.58 12.99 22.94
CA GLU A 296 -23.12 14.21 22.31
C GLU A 296 -24.03 13.88 21.12
N ALA A 297 -23.61 12.96 20.25
CA ALA A 297 -24.40 12.53 19.10
C ALA A 297 -25.73 11.89 19.53
N ARG A 298 -25.72 11.04 20.56
CA ARG A 298 -26.96 10.43 21.09
C ARG A 298 -27.89 11.42 21.77
N ALA A 299 -27.38 12.54 22.30
CA ALA A 299 -28.24 13.58 22.85
C ALA A 299 -29.08 14.31 21.77
N VAL A 300 -28.70 14.17 20.49
CA VAL A 300 -29.44 14.71 19.35
C VAL A 300 -30.55 13.75 18.89
N THR A 301 -30.46 12.46 19.23
CA THR A 301 -31.50 11.46 18.98
C THR A 301 -32.44 11.37 20.20
N PRO A 302 -33.76 11.58 20.04
CA PRO A 302 -34.73 11.52 21.15
C PRO A 302 -34.92 10.10 21.71
#